data_AF-A0A318TAG9-F1
#
_entry.id   AF-A0A318TAG9-F1
#
_cell.length_a   1.000
_cell.length_b   1.000
_cell.length_c   1.000
_cell.angle_alpha   90.00
_cell.angle_beta   90.00
_cell.angle_gamma   90.00
#
_symmetry.space_group_name_H-M   'P 1'
#
loop_
_entity.id
_entity.type
_entity.pdbx_description
1 polymer ?
#
loop_
_entity_poly.entity_id
_entity_poly.type
_entity_poly.pdbx_seq_one_letter_code
_entity_poly.pdbx_strand_id
1 'polypeptide(L)'
;MISLEKKQKVLLAFHQENKSQRQIAKELGISRNTVKKYIQEDLEKRKQDIRELPITDNYVTPPSYKKRKGNKRALTPTVMKRIRKMLKDNDYKRQHQMHKQQLKMIDIHEKLLDEGFEISYTTVRNFVNSEEKHQKEVFIRQKATAGHEIEFDWGEVKLFIDQTLRSLSMAVFTLPYSNDRFAYLYESETMVCVQDAHVKCIDYLGFVPEVFTYDNMRTVVKNFIGTEREITDGMKNLSMHYHFKIRLCEPRKGNQKGHVERSVEYIRRKAFAHRDTFASLEEAQAYLTEVIMKLNSRKHYKKNQTHHELMLEERIARHVSTEIIPFDASELYEFRVDKYSTITYRQNRYSVPEGHVGEWVKVKASAEKILIFSENACIATHKRSWQIHQWIMDIYHYLRTFEKKKGALAQSECLSQAPTKIKKLYKDYYIGNERDFLELLIYLKENKNLEKVLAAIEQLEKNPMVQITTEKIIFLANQGEYIHKTVHSKNEVTTQSLENLSAITALFETKKTGVLH
;
A
#
# COMPACT_ATOMS: atom_id res chain seq x y z
N MET A 1 11.03 -22.18 -49.35
CA MET A 1 9.59 -22.15 -48.99
C MET A 1 8.90 -21.13 -49.88
N ILE A 2 7.74 -21.46 -50.44
CA ILE A 2 6.86 -20.55 -51.20
C ILE A 2 6.18 -19.57 -50.22
N SER A 3 6.10 -18.29 -50.59
CA SER A 3 5.43 -17.24 -49.83
C SER A 3 3.91 -17.22 -50.10
N LEU A 4 3.15 -16.61 -49.20
CA LEU A 4 1.70 -16.42 -49.36
C LEU A 4 1.37 -15.65 -50.64
N GLU A 5 2.12 -14.61 -50.95
CA GLU A 5 1.96 -13.81 -52.18
C GLU A 5 2.12 -14.64 -53.46
N LYS A 6 3.12 -15.52 -53.49
CA LYS A 6 3.33 -16.41 -54.64
C LYS A 6 2.17 -17.39 -54.81
N LYS A 7 1.59 -17.88 -53.71
CA LYS A 7 0.39 -18.74 -53.73
C LYS A 7 -0.84 -17.98 -54.25
N GLN A 8 -1.05 -16.73 -53.82
CA GLN A 8 -2.16 -15.89 -54.30
C GLN A 8 -2.02 -15.56 -55.79
N LYS A 9 -0.81 -15.22 -56.25
CA LYS A 9 -0.54 -14.98 -57.68
C LYS A 9 -0.82 -16.19 -58.56
N VAL A 10 -0.52 -17.41 -58.08
CA VAL A 10 -0.89 -18.66 -58.78
C VAL A 10 -2.40 -18.78 -58.97
N LEU A 11 -3.18 -18.43 -57.93
CA LEU A 11 -4.63 -18.58 -57.96
C LEU A 11 -5.30 -17.48 -58.80
N LEU A 12 -4.80 -16.24 -58.75
CA LEU A 12 -5.25 -15.13 -59.61
C LEU A 12 -4.96 -15.42 -61.09
N ALA A 13 -3.74 -15.85 -61.42
CA ALA A 13 -3.36 -16.19 -62.80
C ALA A 13 -4.19 -17.35 -63.38
N PHE A 14 -4.68 -18.26 -62.53
CA PHE A 14 -5.55 -19.35 -62.95
C PHE A 14 -7.02 -18.94 -63.12
N HIS A 15 -7.59 -18.16 -62.19
CA HIS A 15 -9.02 -17.81 -62.20
C HIS A 15 -9.37 -16.54 -62.98
N GLN A 16 -8.52 -15.51 -62.95
CA GLN A 16 -8.75 -14.25 -63.70
C GLN A 16 -8.14 -14.28 -65.10
N GLU A 17 -6.92 -14.81 -65.23
CA GLU A 17 -6.15 -14.71 -66.48
C GLU A 17 -6.26 -15.97 -67.36
N ASN A 18 -6.98 -17.01 -66.93
CA ASN A 18 -7.16 -18.30 -67.61
C ASN A 18 -5.84 -18.93 -68.12
N LYS A 19 -4.71 -18.65 -67.46
CA LYS A 19 -3.40 -19.16 -67.88
C LYS A 19 -3.28 -20.65 -67.61
N SER A 20 -2.60 -21.37 -68.50
CA SER A 20 -2.34 -22.80 -68.29
C SER A 20 -1.38 -23.03 -67.11
N GLN A 21 -1.51 -24.16 -66.42
CA GLN A 21 -0.61 -24.53 -65.31
C GLN A 21 0.89 -24.46 -65.68
N ARG A 22 1.23 -24.73 -66.95
CA ARG A 22 2.61 -24.64 -67.47
C ARG A 22 3.09 -23.20 -67.58
N GLN A 23 2.21 -22.29 -68.00
CA GLN A 23 2.51 -20.87 -68.13
C GLN A 23 2.71 -20.22 -66.76
N ILE A 24 1.82 -20.51 -65.81
CA ILE A 24 1.91 -20.04 -64.42
C ILE A 24 3.21 -20.53 -63.75
N ALA A 25 3.60 -21.78 -63.98
CA ALA A 25 4.84 -22.35 -63.44
C ALA A 25 6.10 -21.63 -63.97
N LYS A 26 6.10 -21.27 -65.26
CA LYS A 26 7.22 -20.57 -65.92
C LYS A 26 7.34 -19.12 -65.47
N GLU A 27 6.21 -18.43 -65.34
CA GLU A 27 6.13 -17.00 -64.98
C GLU A 27 6.50 -16.74 -63.50
N LEU A 28 6.04 -17.60 -62.59
CA LEU A 28 6.28 -17.44 -61.15
C LEU A 28 7.53 -18.19 -60.63
N GLY A 29 8.20 -18.96 -61.49
CA GLY A 29 9.37 -19.77 -61.13
C GLY A 29 9.06 -20.86 -60.09
N ILE A 30 7.88 -21.48 -60.18
CA ILE A 30 7.39 -22.49 -59.23
C ILE A 30 7.22 -23.83 -59.96
N SER A 31 7.50 -24.96 -59.28
CA SER A 31 7.25 -26.28 -59.85
C SER A 31 5.79 -26.46 -60.27
N ARG A 32 5.58 -27.02 -61.47
CA ARG A 32 4.25 -27.34 -62.00
C ARG A 32 3.42 -28.20 -61.04
N ASN A 33 4.07 -29.12 -60.32
CA ASN A 33 3.39 -29.98 -59.34
C ASN A 33 2.83 -29.17 -58.17
N THR A 34 3.51 -28.10 -57.77
CA THR A 34 3.06 -27.20 -56.71
C THR A 34 1.92 -26.29 -57.18
N VAL A 35 2.00 -25.80 -58.42
CA VAL A 35 0.91 -25.04 -59.07
C VAL A 35 -0.36 -25.91 -59.17
N LYS A 36 -0.23 -27.14 -59.67
CA LYS A 36 -1.34 -28.11 -59.75
C LYS A 36 -1.94 -28.39 -58.37
N LYS A 37 -1.10 -28.60 -57.36
CA LYS A 37 -1.54 -28.83 -55.98
C LYS A 37 -2.39 -27.68 -55.44
N TYR A 38 -1.94 -26.44 -55.59
CA TYR A 38 -2.69 -25.27 -55.07
C TYR A 38 -4.02 -25.05 -55.79
N ILE A 39 -4.05 -25.26 -57.10
CA ILE A 39 -5.29 -25.15 -57.89
C ILE A 39 -6.28 -26.24 -57.47
N GLN A 40 -5.80 -27.47 -57.29
CA GLN A 40 -6.65 -28.59 -56.87
C GLN A 40 -7.18 -28.41 -55.43
N GLU A 41 -6.33 -27.98 -54.50
CA GLU A 41 -6.76 -27.63 -53.13
C GLU A 41 -7.77 -26.49 -53.10
N ASP A 42 -7.72 -25.55 -54.05
CA ASP A 42 -8.70 -24.47 -54.19
C ASP A 42 -10.04 -24.97 -54.73
N LEU A 43 -10.02 -25.77 -55.80
CA LEU A 43 -11.22 -26.34 -56.41
C LEU A 43 -11.95 -27.33 -55.48
N GLU A 44 -11.20 -28.16 -54.73
CA GLU A 44 -11.78 -29.08 -53.75
C GLU A 44 -12.46 -28.34 -52.59
N LYS A 45 -11.84 -27.26 -52.08
CA LYS A 45 -12.45 -26.43 -51.02
C LYS A 45 -13.61 -25.57 -51.52
N ARG A 46 -13.63 -25.15 -52.79
CA ARG A 46 -14.78 -24.49 -53.41
C ARG A 46 -15.99 -25.42 -53.55
N LYS A 47 -15.78 -26.73 -53.67
CA LYS A 47 -16.85 -27.74 -53.69
C LYS A 47 -17.39 -28.08 -52.30
N GLN A 48 -16.58 -27.91 -51.25
CA GLN A 48 -17.04 -28.03 -49.86
C GLN A 48 -17.73 -26.72 -49.47
N ASP A 49 -19.06 -26.73 -49.48
CA ASP A 49 -19.91 -25.60 -49.11
C ASP A 49 -19.76 -25.28 -47.61
N ILE A 50 -18.78 -24.43 -47.25
CA ILE A 50 -18.59 -23.95 -45.87
C ILE A 50 -19.34 -22.62 -45.74
N ARG A 51 -20.68 -22.66 -45.72
CA ARG A 51 -21.54 -21.46 -45.67
C ARG A 51 -21.49 -20.68 -44.36
N GLU A 52 -20.80 -21.15 -43.33
CA GLU A 52 -20.77 -20.48 -42.01
C GLU A 52 -19.42 -19.88 -41.62
N LEU A 53 -18.41 -19.87 -42.50
CA LEU A 53 -17.12 -19.20 -42.22
C LEU A 53 -16.80 -18.14 -43.29
N PRO A 54 -16.49 -16.89 -42.90
CA PRO A 54 -16.20 -15.83 -43.85
C PRO A 54 -14.83 -16.07 -44.48
N ILE A 55 -14.83 -16.17 -45.81
CA ILE A 55 -13.65 -16.28 -46.70
C ILE A 55 -12.92 -17.62 -46.55
N THR A 56 -12.81 -18.36 -47.66
CA THR A 56 -12.04 -19.60 -47.72
C THR A 56 -10.60 -19.35 -47.25
N ASP A 57 -10.23 -19.91 -46.10
CA ASP A 57 -8.91 -19.84 -45.43
C ASP A 57 -7.70 -20.05 -46.37
N ASN A 58 -7.91 -20.65 -47.54
CA ASN A 58 -6.89 -20.93 -48.54
C ASN A 58 -6.11 -19.71 -49.01
N TYR A 59 -6.72 -18.52 -49.10
CA TYR A 59 -6.05 -17.34 -49.64
C TYR A 59 -5.24 -16.56 -48.61
N VAL A 60 -5.54 -16.73 -47.32
CA VAL A 60 -4.92 -15.97 -46.22
C VAL A 60 -3.88 -16.82 -45.48
N THR A 61 -4.00 -18.15 -45.51
CA THR A 61 -3.08 -19.05 -44.81
C THR A 61 -1.78 -19.31 -45.59
N PRO A 62 -0.60 -19.06 -45.00
CA PRO A 62 0.69 -19.43 -45.59
C PRO A 62 0.76 -20.93 -45.91
N PRO A 63 1.50 -21.34 -46.95
CA PRO A 63 1.62 -22.74 -47.29
C PRO A 63 2.22 -23.55 -46.13
N SER A 64 1.45 -24.50 -45.61
CA SER A 64 1.87 -25.39 -44.54
C SER A 64 2.78 -26.49 -45.09
N TYR A 65 3.98 -26.61 -44.52
CA TYR A 65 4.89 -27.71 -44.81
C TYR A 65 4.64 -28.83 -43.81
N LYS A 66 4.48 -30.07 -44.31
CA LYS A 66 4.40 -31.25 -43.45
C LYS A 66 5.66 -31.28 -42.58
N LYS A 67 5.50 -31.13 -41.26
CA LYS A 67 6.60 -31.32 -40.31
C LYS A 67 7.18 -32.70 -40.56
N ARG A 68 8.51 -32.78 -40.70
CA ARG A 68 9.24 -34.04 -40.90
C ARG A 68 8.92 -34.93 -39.70
N LYS A 69 8.11 -35.98 -39.91
CA LYS A 69 7.84 -36.98 -38.86
C LYS A 69 9.10 -37.82 -38.75
N GLY A 70 9.97 -37.49 -37.79
CA GLY A 70 11.07 -38.37 -37.42
C GLY A 70 10.49 -39.65 -36.82
N ASN A 71 10.97 -40.81 -37.26
CA ASN A 71 10.62 -42.08 -36.62
C ASN A 71 11.25 -42.08 -35.23
N LYS A 72 10.42 -42.16 -34.18
CA LYS A 72 10.88 -42.25 -32.79
C LYS A 72 11.49 -43.63 -32.56
N ARG A 73 12.78 -43.82 -32.87
CA ARG A 73 13.45 -45.14 -32.80
C ARG A 73 13.54 -45.71 -31.38
N ALA A 74 13.73 -44.86 -30.37
CA ALA A 74 13.93 -45.30 -28.98
C ALA A 74 12.63 -45.47 -28.16
N LEU A 75 11.50 -44.90 -28.60
CA LEU A 75 10.22 -45.04 -27.90
C LEU A 75 9.48 -46.27 -28.43
N THR A 76 9.90 -47.45 -27.98
CA THR A 76 9.28 -48.72 -28.36
C THR A 76 7.91 -48.91 -27.67
N PRO A 77 7.01 -49.74 -28.24
CA PRO A 77 5.73 -50.08 -27.62
C PRO A 77 5.85 -50.65 -26.20
N THR A 78 6.93 -51.37 -25.92
CA THR A 78 7.24 -51.95 -24.61
C THR A 78 7.54 -50.86 -23.57
N VAL A 79 8.39 -49.89 -23.90
CA VAL A 79 8.71 -48.75 -23.05
C VAL A 79 7.47 -47.90 -22.78
N MET A 80 6.64 -47.65 -23.80
CA MET A 80 5.38 -46.91 -23.63
C MET A 80 4.42 -47.62 -22.66
N LYS A 81 4.26 -48.94 -22.78
CA LYS A 81 3.43 -49.74 -21.87
C LYS A 81 3.95 -49.69 -20.43
N ARG A 82 5.28 -49.70 -20.26
CA ARG A 82 5.93 -49.63 -18.95
C ARG A 82 5.72 -48.28 -18.27
N ILE A 83 5.92 -47.18 -19.00
CA ILE A 83 5.65 -45.82 -18.50
C ILE A 83 4.17 -45.68 -18.10
N ARG A 84 3.23 -46.13 -18.94
CA ARG A 84 1.80 -46.09 -18.61
C ARG A 84 1.46 -46.87 -17.34
N LYS A 85 2.11 -48.01 -17.08
CA LYS A 85 1.93 -48.76 -15.82
C LYS A 85 2.39 -47.94 -14.61
N MET A 86 3.57 -47.32 -14.69
CA MET A 86 4.08 -46.46 -13.61
C MET A 86 3.19 -45.24 -13.37
N LEU A 87 2.61 -44.67 -14.42
CA LEU A 87 1.64 -43.57 -14.29
C LEU A 87 0.34 -44.01 -13.61
N LYS A 88 -0.19 -45.20 -13.94
CA LYS A 88 -1.34 -45.79 -13.23
C LYS A 88 -1.05 -46.04 -11.74
N ASP A 89 0.16 -46.51 -11.42
CA ASP A 89 0.57 -46.70 -10.02
C ASP A 89 0.65 -45.36 -9.29
N ASN A 90 1.11 -44.29 -9.95
CA ASN A 90 1.07 -42.93 -9.41
C ASN A 90 -0.37 -42.44 -9.19
N ASP A 91 -1.29 -42.69 -10.13
CA ASP A 91 -2.71 -42.34 -9.96
C ASP A 91 -3.34 -43.05 -8.77
N TYR A 92 -3.07 -44.35 -8.61
CA TYR A 92 -3.50 -45.12 -7.44
C TYR A 92 -2.99 -44.49 -6.13
N LYS A 93 -1.70 -44.12 -6.08
CA LYS A 93 -1.09 -43.45 -4.91
C LYS A 93 -1.71 -42.08 -4.63
N ARG A 94 -2.07 -41.30 -5.66
CA ARG A 94 -2.77 -40.02 -5.48
C ARG A 94 -4.14 -40.21 -4.83
N GLN A 95 -4.89 -41.23 -5.24
CA GLN A 95 -6.23 -41.51 -4.72
C GLN A 95 -6.21 -41.98 -3.25
N HIS A 96 -5.14 -42.65 -2.82
CA HIS A 96 -5.00 -43.21 -1.47
C HIS A 96 -4.15 -42.34 -0.53
N GLN A 97 -4.08 -41.02 -0.77
CA GLN A 97 -3.35 -40.04 0.05
C GLN A 97 -1.82 -40.27 0.18
N MET A 98 -1.22 -41.13 -0.66
CA MET A 98 0.21 -41.45 -0.67
C MET A 98 0.99 -40.50 -1.60
N HIS A 99 0.69 -39.21 -1.56
CA HIS A 99 1.18 -38.24 -2.54
C HIS A 99 2.71 -38.12 -2.57
N LYS A 100 3.38 -38.34 -1.43
CA LYS A 100 4.85 -38.27 -1.29
C LYS A 100 5.60 -39.47 -1.88
N GLN A 101 4.89 -40.55 -2.24
CA GLN A 101 5.48 -41.79 -2.76
C GLN A 101 5.35 -41.93 -4.29
N GLN A 102 4.94 -40.87 -4.98
CA GLN A 102 4.83 -40.86 -6.44
C GLN A 102 6.20 -40.81 -7.10
N LEU A 103 6.37 -41.56 -8.20
CA LEU A 103 7.56 -41.47 -9.03
C LEU A 103 7.51 -40.17 -9.83
N LYS A 104 8.57 -39.36 -9.74
CA LYS A 104 8.80 -38.22 -10.61
C LYS A 104 9.19 -38.70 -12.01
N MET A 105 9.12 -37.80 -13.00
CA MET A 105 9.53 -38.11 -14.37
C MET A 105 11.00 -38.56 -14.48
N ILE A 106 11.85 -38.09 -13.56
CA ILE A 106 13.26 -38.51 -13.48
C ILE A 106 13.38 -39.93 -12.90
N ASP A 107 12.65 -40.23 -11.82
CA ASP A 107 12.59 -41.58 -11.23
C ASP A 107 12.03 -42.63 -12.23
N ILE A 108 11.05 -42.24 -13.06
CA ILE A 108 10.54 -43.08 -14.16
C ILE A 108 11.64 -43.35 -15.20
N HIS A 109 12.48 -42.35 -15.50
CA HIS A 109 13.58 -42.49 -16.46
C HIS A 109 14.72 -43.35 -15.91
N GLU A 110 15.15 -43.11 -14.67
CA GLU A 110 16.16 -43.93 -13.97
C GLU A 110 15.73 -45.40 -13.92
N LYS A 111 14.47 -45.66 -13.55
CA LYS A 111 13.93 -47.03 -13.51
C LYS A 111 13.89 -47.71 -14.89
N LEU A 112 13.71 -46.96 -15.97
CA LEU A 112 13.80 -47.51 -17.33
C LEU A 112 15.25 -47.80 -17.74
N LEU A 113 16.22 -46.99 -17.28
CA LEU A 113 17.65 -47.27 -17.49
C LEU A 113 18.08 -48.52 -16.72
N ASP A 114 17.65 -48.67 -15.46
CA ASP A 114 17.92 -49.85 -14.63
C ASP A 114 17.33 -51.14 -15.23
N GLU A 115 16.18 -51.03 -15.91
CA GLU A 115 15.55 -52.13 -16.65
C GLU A 115 16.24 -52.42 -18.01
N GLY A 116 17.30 -51.68 -18.37
CA GLY A 116 18.12 -51.89 -19.56
C GLY A 116 17.62 -51.19 -20.83
N PHE A 117 16.71 -50.23 -20.73
CA PHE A 117 16.20 -49.49 -21.90
C PHE A 117 17.08 -48.29 -22.26
N GLU A 118 17.59 -48.23 -23.49
CA GLU A 118 18.27 -47.04 -24.02
C GLU A 118 17.27 -45.95 -24.45
N ILE A 119 16.83 -45.13 -23.49
CA ILE A 119 15.93 -44.00 -23.74
C ILE A 119 16.44 -42.71 -23.09
N SER A 120 16.32 -41.60 -23.82
CA SER A 120 16.64 -40.27 -23.28
C SER A 120 15.53 -39.75 -22.35
N TYR A 121 15.94 -39.02 -21.30
CA TYR A 121 15.02 -38.34 -20.38
C TYR A 121 13.99 -37.47 -21.11
N THR A 122 14.43 -36.72 -22.13
CA THR A 122 13.57 -35.82 -22.92
C THR A 122 12.43 -36.58 -23.62
N THR A 123 12.67 -37.84 -24.01
CA THR A 123 11.68 -38.69 -24.66
C THR A 123 10.66 -39.21 -23.67
N VAL A 124 11.10 -39.63 -22.48
CA VAL A 124 10.22 -40.02 -21.37
C VAL A 124 9.37 -38.82 -20.94
N ARG A 125 9.98 -37.66 -20.67
CA ARG A 125 9.29 -36.41 -20.31
C ARG A 125 8.23 -36.02 -21.33
N ASN A 126 8.56 -36.03 -22.62
CA ASN A 126 7.61 -35.67 -23.67
C ASN A 126 6.45 -36.67 -23.78
N PHE A 127 6.72 -37.97 -23.57
CA PHE A 127 5.69 -39.00 -23.57
C PHE A 127 4.76 -38.86 -22.35
N VAL A 128 5.32 -38.73 -21.14
CA VAL A 128 4.54 -38.48 -19.92
C VAL A 128 3.68 -37.23 -20.06
N ASN A 129 4.25 -36.10 -20.49
CA ASN A 129 3.49 -34.86 -20.73
C ASN A 129 2.39 -35.01 -21.78
N SER A 130 2.55 -35.92 -22.74
CA SER A 130 1.52 -36.17 -23.76
C SER A 130 0.37 -37.02 -23.26
N GLU A 131 0.64 -37.96 -22.35
CA GLU A 131 -0.35 -38.83 -21.71
C GLU A 131 -1.05 -38.09 -20.55
N GLU A 132 -0.29 -37.38 -19.72
CA GLU A 132 -0.79 -36.48 -18.67
C GLU A 132 -1.16 -35.10 -19.24
N LYS A 133 -1.65 -35.02 -20.48
CA LYS A 133 -2.22 -33.78 -21.00
C LYS A 133 -3.42 -33.40 -20.14
N HIS A 134 -3.16 -32.67 -19.07
CA HIS A 134 -4.18 -32.06 -18.25
C HIS A 134 -5.00 -31.19 -19.19
N GLN A 135 -6.31 -31.42 -19.22
CA GLN A 135 -7.20 -30.46 -19.86
C GLN A 135 -6.90 -29.13 -19.21
N LYS A 136 -6.45 -28.16 -20.02
CA LYS A 136 -6.28 -26.80 -19.53
C LYS A 136 -7.66 -26.34 -19.12
N GLU A 137 -7.81 -25.99 -17.85
CA GLU A 137 -9.07 -25.44 -17.36
C GLU A 137 -9.47 -24.26 -18.24
N VAL A 138 -10.73 -24.27 -18.67
CA VAL A 138 -11.32 -23.16 -19.40
C VAL A 138 -11.86 -22.20 -18.34
N PHE A 139 -11.32 -20.99 -18.30
CA PHE A 139 -11.78 -19.95 -17.38
C PHE A 139 -12.91 -19.14 -18.02
N ILE A 140 -14.01 -18.97 -17.28
CA ILE A 140 -15.10 -18.08 -17.67
C ILE A 140 -14.75 -16.66 -17.20
N ARG A 141 -14.77 -15.71 -18.13
CA ARG A 141 -14.53 -14.31 -17.82
C ARG A 141 -15.71 -13.73 -17.04
N GLN A 142 -15.46 -13.25 -15.82
CA GLN A 142 -16.46 -12.56 -15.02
C GLN A 142 -16.75 -11.15 -15.57
N LYS A 143 -18.00 -10.71 -15.47
CA LYS A 143 -18.44 -9.35 -15.79
C LYS A 143 -18.48 -8.55 -14.50
N ALA A 144 -17.69 -7.48 -14.41
CA ALA A 144 -17.72 -6.56 -13.28
C ALA A 144 -18.95 -5.64 -13.37
N THR A 145 -19.70 -5.54 -12.29
CA THR A 145 -20.85 -4.64 -12.10
C THR A 145 -20.43 -3.43 -11.29
N ALA A 146 -20.88 -2.23 -11.68
CA ALA A 146 -20.54 -0.98 -11.00
C ALA A 146 -21.02 -0.98 -9.54
N GLY A 147 -20.13 -0.64 -8.59
CA GLY A 147 -20.43 -0.51 -7.16
C GLY A 147 -20.72 -1.83 -6.44
N HIS A 148 -20.62 -2.97 -7.12
CA HIS A 148 -21.01 -4.25 -6.56
C HIS A 148 -19.89 -4.90 -5.74
N GLU A 149 -18.66 -4.91 -6.25
CA GLU A 149 -17.57 -5.69 -5.65
C GLU A 149 -16.30 -4.84 -5.51
N ILE A 150 -15.60 -5.05 -4.40
CA ILE A 150 -14.25 -4.55 -4.16
C ILE A 150 -13.38 -5.68 -3.64
N GLU A 151 -12.16 -5.79 -4.13
CA GLU A 151 -11.20 -6.79 -3.69
C GLU A 151 -10.19 -6.16 -2.74
N PHE A 152 -9.92 -6.82 -1.60
CA PHE A 152 -8.93 -6.38 -0.60
C PHE A 152 -7.78 -7.36 -0.50
N ASP A 153 -6.54 -6.86 -0.48
CA ASP A 153 -5.34 -7.66 -0.23
C ASP A 153 -4.27 -6.95 0.59
N TRP A 154 -3.38 -7.76 1.17
CA TRP A 154 -2.13 -7.28 1.76
C TRP A 154 -0.97 -7.47 0.79
N GLY A 155 -0.09 -6.47 0.74
CA GLY A 155 1.20 -6.57 0.06
C GLY A 155 2.34 -6.20 0.97
N GLU A 156 3.37 -7.03 1.04
CA GLU A 156 4.61 -6.66 1.74
C GLU A 156 5.41 -5.64 0.89
N VAL A 157 5.89 -4.58 1.55
CA VAL A 157 6.78 -3.56 0.98
C VAL A 157 7.91 -3.28 1.98
N LYS A 158 9.15 -3.24 1.52
CA LYS A 158 10.32 -2.89 2.35
C LYS A 158 10.81 -1.51 1.97
N LEU A 159 10.88 -0.59 2.93
CA LEU A 159 11.27 0.81 2.73
C LEU A 159 12.31 1.23 3.77
N PHE A 160 13.17 2.18 3.43
CA PHE A 160 14.04 2.84 4.39
C PHE A 160 13.29 4.02 5.02
N ILE A 161 12.89 3.88 6.28
CA ILE A 161 12.26 4.94 7.06
C ILE A 161 13.25 5.40 8.12
N ASP A 162 13.61 6.69 8.11
CA ASP A 162 14.62 7.25 9.00
C ASP A 162 15.94 6.45 8.95
N GLN A 163 16.40 6.16 7.73
CA GLN A 163 17.62 5.36 7.44
C GLN A 163 17.57 3.89 7.91
N THR A 164 16.45 3.43 8.47
CA THR A 164 16.25 2.04 8.90
C THR A 164 15.40 1.27 7.90
N LEU A 165 15.85 0.09 7.47
CA LEU A 165 15.05 -0.78 6.61
C LEU A 165 13.91 -1.39 7.43
N ARG A 166 12.67 -1.09 7.05
CA ARG A 166 11.45 -1.60 7.69
C ARG A 166 10.63 -2.39 6.67
N SER A 167 10.06 -3.51 7.12
CA SER A 167 9.02 -4.22 6.36
C SER A 167 7.65 -3.71 6.79
N LEU A 168 6.86 -3.27 5.84
CA LEU A 168 5.53 -2.69 6.01
C LEU A 168 4.51 -3.51 5.24
N SER A 169 3.29 -3.54 5.76
CA SER A 169 2.14 -4.15 5.10
C SER A 169 1.32 -3.07 4.42
N MET A 170 1.16 -3.19 3.11
CA MET A 170 0.35 -2.30 2.28
C MET A 170 -1.02 -2.92 2.07
N ALA A 171 -2.05 -2.34 2.70
CA ALA A 171 -3.44 -2.65 2.44
C ALA A 171 -3.78 -2.13 1.05
N VAL A 172 -4.28 -2.97 0.15
CA VAL A 172 -4.68 -2.58 -1.20
C VAL A 172 -6.13 -2.96 -1.44
N PHE A 173 -6.90 -1.98 -1.90
CA PHE A 173 -8.26 -2.18 -2.41
C PHE A 173 -8.27 -1.93 -3.91
N THR A 174 -9.04 -2.73 -4.65
CA THR A 174 -9.23 -2.54 -6.09
C THR A 174 -10.68 -2.81 -6.46
N LEU A 175 -11.30 -1.85 -7.13
CA LEU A 175 -12.64 -2.01 -7.71
C LEU A 175 -12.54 -2.70 -9.08
N PRO A 176 -13.11 -3.89 -9.31
CA PRO A 176 -12.98 -4.57 -10.60
C PRO A 176 -13.64 -3.85 -11.79
N TYR A 177 -14.66 -2.99 -11.54
CA TYR A 177 -15.37 -2.27 -12.61
C TYR A 177 -14.61 -1.03 -13.13
N SER A 178 -14.19 -0.14 -12.24
CA SER A 178 -13.39 1.06 -12.56
C SER A 178 -11.90 0.76 -12.68
N ASN A 179 -11.42 -0.29 -12.01
CA ASN A 179 -10.01 -0.57 -11.77
C ASN A 179 -9.33 0.57 -10.98
N ASP A 180 -10.11 1.37 -10.23
CA ASP A 180 -9.63 2.33 -9.25
C ASP A 180 -9.02 1.60 -8.05
N ARG A 181 -7.95 2.19 -7.50
CA ARG A 181 -7.13 1.59 -6.46
C ARG A 181 -7.03 2.52 -5.27
N PHE A 182 -7.04 1.93 -4.09
CA PHE A 182 -6.70 2.63 -2.85
C PHE A 182 -5.67 1.79 -2.10
N ALA A 183 -4.69 2.43 -1.46
CA ALA A 183 -3.76 1.71 -0.61
C ALA A 183 -3.26 2.54 0.57
N TYR A 184 -2.94 1.83 1.65
CA TYR A 184 -2.46 2.41 2.90
C TYR A 184 -1.39 1.53 3.55
N LEU A 185 -0.35 2.15 4.11
CA LEU A 185 0.78 1.48 4.76
C LEU A 185 0.51 1.29 6.25
N TYR A 186 0.80 0.09 6.75
CA TYR A 186 0.76 -0.27 8.15
C TYR A 186 2.03 -0.99 8.56
N GLU A 187 2.38 -0.91 9.84
CA GLU A 187 3.47 -1.70 10.43
C GLU A 187 3.01 -3.12 10.83
N SER A 188 1.72 -3.45 10.71
CA SER A 188 1.14 -4.75 11.06
C SER A 188 -0.16 -5.05 10.32
N GLU A 189 -0.46 -6.33 10.14
CA GLU A 189 -1.72 -6.84 9.53
C GLU A 189 -2.74 -7.28 10.58
N THR A 190 -2.82 -6.60 11.72
CA THR A 190 -3.80 -6.99 12.76
C THR A 190 -5.23 -6.59 12.39
N MET A 191 -6.22 -7.16 13.08
CA MET A 191 -7.64 -6.83 12.88
C MET A 191 -7.91 -5.32 12.90
N VAL A 192 -7.31 -4.58 13.84
CA VAL A 192 -7.46 -3.12 13.93
C VAL A 192 -6.97 -2.42 12.67
N CYS A 193 -5.84 -2.86 12.11
CA CYS A 193 -5.30 -2.32 10.85
C CYS A 193 -6.21 -2.65 9.67
N VAL A 194 -6.78 -3.86 9.64
CA VAL A 194 -7.78 -4.24 8.62
C VAL A 194 -8.98 -3.31 8.71
N GLN A 195 -9.60 -3.17 9.88
CA GLN A 195 -10.77 -2.32 10.07
C GLN A 195 -10.48 -0.86 9.72
N ASP A 196 -9.36 -0.32 10.20
CA ASP A 196 -8.93 1.06 9.90
C ASP A 196 -8.71 1.28 8.39
N ALA A 197 -8.13 0.30 7.68
CA ALA A 197 -7.97 0.36 6.23
C ALA A 197 -9.31 0.40 5.49
N HIS A 198 -10.33 -0.30 5.99
CA HIS A 198 -11.68 -0.27 5.42
C HIS A 198 -12.37 1.06 5.68
N VAL A 199 -12.26 1.61 6.89
CA VAL A 199 -12.82 2.93 7.21
C VAL A 199 -12.23 3.99 6.27
N LYS A 200 -10.90 4.01 6.12
CA LYS A 200 -10.20 4.93 5.20
C LYS A 200 -10.58 4.72 3.74
N CYS A 201 -10.74 3.46 3.31
CA CYS A 201 -11.14 3.16 1.95
C CYS A 201 -12.57 3.62 1.65
N ILE A 202 -13.51 3.35 2.56
CA ILE A 202 -14.91 3.76 2.42
C ILE A 202 -15.02 5.29 2.44
N ASP A 203 -14.24 5.97 3.28
CA ASP A 203 -14.16 7.43 3.30
C ASP A 203 -13.65 7.99 1.95
N TYR A 204 -12.57 7.42 1.40
CA TYR A 204 -12.05 7.80 0.08
C TYR A 204 -13.07 7.59 -1.06
N LEU A 205 -13.75 6.43 -1.07
CA LEU A 205 -14.78 6.14 -2.08
C LEU A 205 -16.01 7.02 -1.91
N GLY A 206 -16.35 7.31 -0.65
CA GLY A 206 -17.56 8.01 -0.26
C GLY A 206 -18.86 7.27 -0.62
N PHE A 207 -18.76 5.95 -0.76
CA PHE A 207 -19.86 4.98 -0.80
C PHE A 207 -19.36 3.63 -0.28
N VAL A 208 -20.29 2.72 0.04
CA VAL A 208 -19.96 1.35 0.46
C VAL A 208 -20.29 0.38 -0.69
N PRO A 209 -19.29 -0.35 -1.24
CA PRO A 209 -19.55 -1.44 -2.17
C PRO A 209 -20.41 -2.55 -1.55
N GLU A 210 -21.22 -3.24 -2.36
CA GLU A 210 -22.12 -4.29 -1.83
C GLU A 210 -21.37 -5.49 -1.25
N VAL A 211 -20.26 -5.87 -1.88
CA VAL A 211 -19.48 -7.06 -1.56
C VAL A 211 -18.01 -6.68 -1.42
N PHE A 212 -17.42 -7.02 -0.28
CA PHE A 212 -15.98 -7.04 -0.10
C PHE A 212 -15.47 -8.47 -0.24
N THR A 213 -14.49 -8.65 -1.12
CA THR A 213 -13.90 -9.95 -1.45
C THR A 213 -12.51 -10.07 -0.84
N TYR A 214 -12.32 -11.13 -0.04
CA TYR A 214 -11.12 -11.40 0.72
C TYR A 214 -10.54 -12.77 0.39
N ASP A 215 -9.24 -12.93 0.62
CA ASP A 215 -8.65 -14.27 0.76
C ASP A 215 -8.92 -14.83 2.17
N ASN A 216 -8.56 -16.10 2.41
CA ASN A 216 -8.72 -16.81 3.67
C ASN A 216 -7.69 -16.41 4.74
N MET A 217 -7.46 -15.11 4.90
CA MET A 217 -6.58 -14.57 5.92
C MET A 217 -7.17 -14.72 7.32
N ARG A 218 -6.32 -14.98 8.32
CA ARG A 218 -6.74 -15.22 9.71
C ARG A 218 -7.47 -14.03 10.36
N THR A 219 -7.22 -12.83 9.87
CA THR A 219 -7.93 -11.61 10.30
C THR A 219 -9.37 -11.57 9.82
N VAL A 220 -9.75 -12.36 8.81
CA VAL A 220 -11.12 -12.42 8.30
C VAL A 220 -11.77 -13.77 8.65
N VAL A 221 -11.00 -14.85 8.62
CA VAL A 221 -11.46 -16.22 8.92
C VAL A 221 -10.94 -16.67 10.28
N LYS A 222 -11.88 -16.92 11.21
CA LYS A 222 -11.62 -17.35 12.60
C LYS A 222 -11.29 -18.84 12.66
N ASN A 223 -12.16 -19.68 12.10
CA ASN A 223 -12.06 -21.14 12.14
C ASN A 223 -12.48 -21.76 10.80
N PHE A 224 -11.91 -22.93 10.50
CA PHE A 224 -12.38 -23.83 9.45
C PHE A 224 -13.21 -24.94 10.10
N ILE A 225 -14.52 -24.97 9.87
CA ILE A 225 -15.41 -26.03 10.35
C ILE A 225 -15.87 -26.82 9.11
N GLY A 226 -15.11 -27.87 8.75
CA GLY A 226 -15.36 -28.63 7.52
C GLY A 226 -15.20 -27.77 6.25
N THR A 227 -16.29 -27.57 5.52
CA THR A 227 -16.36 -26.69 4.32
C THR A 227 -16.79 -25.26 4.65
N GLU A 228 -17.34 -25.01 5.84
CA GLU A 228 -17.82 -23.69 6.25
C GLU A 228 -16.72 -22.90 6.96
N ARG A 229 -16.73 -21.59 6.73
CA ARG A 229 -15.73 -20.66 7.25
C ARG A 229 -16.39 -19.70 8.20
N GLU A 230 -15.91 -19.69 9.44
CA GLU A 230 -16.41 -18.76 10.43
C GLU A 230 -15.70 -17.42 10.28
N ILE A 231 -16.45 -16.35 10.01
CA ILE A 231 -15.91 -14.99 9.94
C ILE A 231 -15.56 -14.52 11.36
N THR A 232 -14.44 -13.83 11.52
CA THR A 232 -14.03 -13.19 12.77
C THR A 232 -15.03 -12.12 13.23
N ASP A 233 -15.19 -11.97 14.55
CA ASP A 233 -16.19 -11.06 15.12
C ASP A 233 -15.92 -9.58 14.78
N GLY A 234 -14.64 -9.18 14.67
CA GLY A 234 -14.26 -7.83 14.22
C GLY A 234 -14.73 -7.50 12.79
N MET A 235 -14.62 -8.45 11.86
CA MET A 235 -15.12 -8.27 10.49
C MET A 235 -16.65 -8.32 10.41
N LYS A 236 -17.31 -9.15 11.24
CA LYS A 236 -18.77 -9.15 11.35
C LYS A 236 -19.27 -7.78 11.81
N ASN A 237 -18.67 -7.20 12.85
CA ASN A 237 -19.04 -5.88 13.37
C ASN A 237 -18.90 -4.79 12.31
N LEU A 238 -17.78 -4.81 11.57
CA LEU A 238 -17.53 -3.87 10.47
C LEU A 238 -18.58 -4.02 9.34
N SER A 239 -18.85 -5.26 8.93
CA SER A 239 -19.85 -5.60 7.90
C SER A 239 -21.26 -5.21 8.32
N MET A 240 -21.64 -5.38 9.58
CA MET A 240 -22.94 -4.94 10.11
C MET A 240 -23.05 -3.42 10.15
N HIS A 241 -22.00 -2.71 10.58
CA HIS A 241 -22.01 -1.24 10.65
C HIS A 241 -22.18 -0.58 9.28
N TYR A 242 -21.47 -1.08 8.27
CA TYR A 242 -21.50 -0.55 6.91
C TYR A 242 -22.48 -1.26 5.97
N HIS A 243 -23.13 -2.34 6.44
CA HIS A 243 -24.10 -3.15 5.70
C HIS A 243 -23.57 -3.76 4.38
N PHE A 244 -22.29 -4.15 4.31
CA PHE A 244 -21.73 -4.87 3.16
C PHE A 244 -21.64 -6.39 3.39
N LYS A 245 -21.62 -7.18 2.32
CA LYS A 245 -21.46 -8.64 2.35
C LYS A 245 -19.98 -9.02 2.27
N ILE A 246 -19.57 -10.05 3.02
CA ILE A 246 -18.22 -10.61 2.96
C ILE A 246 -18.22 -11.82 2.02
N ARG A 247 -17.38 -11.80 0.99
CA ARG A 247 -17.11 -12.93 0.10
C ARG A 247 -15.69 -13.43 0.33
N LEU A 248 -15.54 -14.75 0.50
CA LEU A 248 -14.22 -15.38 0.66
C LEU A 248 -13.88 -16.19 -0.59
N CYS A 249 -12.67 -16.01 -1.13
CA CYS A 249 -12.19 -16.79 -2.27
C CYS A 249 -12.05 -18.27 -1.91
N GLU A 250 -12.31 -19.17 -2.86
CA GLU A 250 -12.06 -20.59 -2.67
C GLU A 250 -10.58 -20.90 -2.45
N PRO A 251 -10.24 -21.86 -1.58
CA PRO A 251 -8.85 -22.12 -1.24
C PRO A 251 -8.15 -22.66 -2.48
N ARG A 252 -6.96 -22.16 -2.77
CA ARG A 252 -6.14 -22.54 -3.94
C ARG A 252 -6.75 -22.16 -5.31
N LYS A 253 -7.71 -21.23 -5.35
CA LYS A 253 -8.25 -20.64 -6.59
C LYS A 253 -7.99 -19.13 -6.67
N GLY A 254 -6.71 -18.73 -6.76
CA GLY A 254 -6.29 -17.31 -6.88
C GLY A 254 -6.92 -16.57 -8.08
N ASN A 255 -7.41 -17.31 -9.09
CA ASN A 255 -8.11 -16.73 -10.25
C ASN A 255 -9.38 -15.95 -9.89
N GLN A 256 -9.95 -16.12 -8.70
CA GLN A 256 -11.14 -15.40 -8.24
C GLN A 256 -10.84 -13.96 -7.80
N LYS A 257 -9.56 -13.59 -7.64
CA LYS A 257 -9.10 -12.31 -7.07
C LYS A 257 -7.95 -11.67 -7.86
N GLY A 258 -7.95 -11.91 -9.17
CA GLY A 258 -6.81 -11.57 -10.02
C GLY A 258 -6.63 -10.06 -10.26
N HIS A 259 -7.57 -9.20 -9.86
CA HIS A 259 -7.46 -7.75 -10.03
C HIS A 259 -6.60 -7.15 -8.92
N VAL A 260 -6.84 -7.49 -7.67
CA VAL A 260 -6.07 -6.95 -6.55
C VAL A 260 -4.67 -7.56 -6.47
N GLU A 261 -4.47 -8.86 -6.74
CA GLU A 261 -3.12 -9.48 -6.71
C GLU A 261 -2.16 -8.75 -7.66
N ARG A 262 -2.62 -8.50 -8.90
CA ARG A 262 -1.87 -7.71 -9.89
C ARG A 262 -1.74 -6.25 -9.47
N SER A 263 -2.72 -5.71 -8.78
CA SER A 263 -2.70 -4.31 -8.33
C SER A 263 -1.72 -4.09 -7.19
N VAL A 264 -1.57 -5.04 -6.26
CA VAL A 264 -0.55 -5.01 -5.21
C VAL A 264 0.84 -4.92 -5.85
N GLU A 265 1.17 -5.85 -6.76
CA GLU A 265 2.46 -5.82 -7.46
C GLU A 265 2.65 -4.51 -8.24
N TYR A 266 1.60 -4.06 -8.94
CA TYR A 266 1.64 -2.87 -9.76
C TYR A 266 1.85 -1.58 -8.95
N ILE A 267 1.10 -1.38 -7.86
CA ILE A 267 1.26 -0.22 -6.96
C ILE A 267 2.64 -0.25 -6.34
N ARG A 268 3.07 -1.39 -5.78
CA ARG A 268 4.38 -1.54 -5.15
C ARG A 268 5.51 -1.13 -6.10
N ARG A 269 5.48 -1.63 -7.34
CA ARG A 269 6.48 -1.30 -8.36
C ARG A 269 6.39 0.15 -8.82
N LYS A 270 5.19 0.71 -8.96
CA LYS A 270 5.02 2.09 -9.47
C LYS A 270 5.34 3.15 -8.43
N ALA A 271 5.02 2.91 -7.16
CA ALA A 271 5.36 3.79 -6.05
C ALA A 271 6.84 3.64 -5.70
N PHE A 272 7.29 2.44 -5.33
CA PHE A 272 8.54 2.32 -4.56
C PHE A 272 9.77 1.90 -5.36
N ALA A 273 9.65 1.59 -6.65
CA ALA A 273 10.84 1.23 -7.45
C ALA A 273 11.78 2.41 -7.75
N HIS A 274 11.27 3.64 -7.70
CA HIS A 274 12.07 4.85 -7.97
C HIS A 274 12.44 5.61 -6.69
N ARG A 275 11.65 5.45 -5.63
CA ARG A 275 11.86 6.08 -4.33
C ARG A 275 11.44 5.11 -3.24
N ASP A 276 12.41 4.67 -2.45
CA ASP A 276 12.24 3.69 -1.38
C ASP A 276 12.68 4.23 -0.01
N THR A 277 13.16 5.47 0.05
CA THR A 277 13.72 6.11 1.24
C THR A 277 12.91 7.36 1.63
N PHE A 278 12.53 7.44 2.91
CA PHE A 278 11.69 8.48 3.49
C PHE A 278 12.13 8.83 4.92
N ALA A 279 11.85 10.05 5.37
CA ALA A 279 12.15 10.50 6.73
C ALA A 279 11.15 9.93 7.75
N SER A 280 9.89 9.72 7.36
CA SER A 280 8.87 9.13 8.23
C SER A 280 7.86 8.27 7.47
N LEU A 281 7.09 7.47 8.22
CA LEU A 281 6.01 6.65 7.65
C LEU A 281 4.91 7.53 7.04
N GLU A 282 4.63 8.69 7.63
CA GLU A 282 3.65 9.65 7.13
C GLU A 282 4.08 10.21 5.77
N GLU A 283 5.38 10.50 5.59
CA GLU A 283 5.92 10.94 4.31
C GLU A 283 5.80 9.85 3.24
N ALA A 284 6.14 8.60 3.60
CA ALA A 284 5.97 7.45 2.71
C ALA A 284 4.50 7.25 2.29
N GLN A 285 3.58 7.40 3.24
CA GLN A 285 2.13 7.30 2.98
C GLN A 285 1.65 8.44 2.08
N ALA A 286 2.07 9.69 2.32
CA ALA A 286 1.70 10.83 1.49
C ALA A 286 2.18 10.64 0.04
N TYR A 287 3.41 10.17 -0.13
CA TYR A 287 3.95 9.83 -1.44
C TYR A 287 3.17 8.69 -2.13
N LEU A 288 2.83 7.63 -1.40
CA LEU A 288 2.01 6.54 -1.92
C LEU A 288 0.65 7.04 -2.41
N THR A 289 -0.03 7.87 -1.62
CA THR A 289 -1.32 8.48 -1.98
C THR A 289 -1.20 9.31 -3.26
N GLU A 290 -0.16 10.13 -3.40
CA GLU A 290 0.09 10.92 -4.61
C GLU A 290 0.29 10.04 -5.86
N VAL A 291 1.09 8.97 -5.74
CA VAL A 291 1.30 8.03 -6.84
C VAL A 291 0.00 7.32 -7.23
N ILE A 292 -0.81 6.91 -6.26
CA ILE A 292 -2.10 6.25 -6.53
C ILE A 292 -3.05 7.19 -7.24
N MET A 293 -3.18 8.45 -6.81
CA MET A 293 -3.98 9.45 -7.52
C MET A 293 -3.52 9.61 -8.98
N LYS A 294 -2.21 9.64 -9.24
CA LYS A 294 -1.63 9.66 -10.60
C LYS A 294 -1.87 8.37 -11.39
N LEU A 295 -2.05 7.23 -10.73
CA LEU A 295 -2.40 5.97 -11.38
C LEU A 295 -3.89 5.94 -11.74
N ASN A 296 -4.75 6.42 -10.84
CA ASN A 296 -6.20 6.44 -11.01
C ASN A 296 -6.67 7.50 -12.03
N SER A 297 -5.88 8.55 -12.26
CA SER A 297 -6.14 9.52 -13.34
C SER A 297 -5.81 9.01 -14.75
N ARG A 298 -5.27 7.80 -14.89
CA ARG A 298 -5.00 7.19 -16.20
C ARG A 298 -6.27 6.64 -16.83
N LYS A 299 -6.28 6.61 -18.17
CA LYS A 299 -7.40 6.06 -18.94
C LYS A 299 -7.55 4.55 -18.74
N HIS A 300 -8.76 4.13 -18.48
CA HIS A 300 -9.17 2.75 -18.41
C HIS A 300 -9.05 2.09 -19.78
N TYR A 301 -8.33 0.97 -19.83
CA TYR A 301 -7.93 0.23 -21.03
C TYR A 301 -9.06 -0.16 -22.01
N LYS A 302 -10.33 -0.11 -21.58
CA LYS A 302 -11.51 -0.41 -22.40
C LYS A 302 -12.54 0.71 -22.53
N LYS A 303 -12.58 1.65 -21.58
CA LYS A 303 -13.72 2.57 -21.41
C LYS A 303 -13.37 4.02 -21.78
N ASN A 304 -12.11 4.30 -22.14
CA ASN A 304 -11.59 5.62 -22.53
C ASN A 304 -11.77 6.77 -21.51
N GLN A 305 -12.42 6.54 -20.37
CA GLN A 305 -12.49 7.39 -19.18
C GLN A 305 -11.40 7.04 -18.18
N THR A 306 -11.11 7.92 -17.22
CA THR A 306 -10.14 7.64 -16.17
C THR A 306 -10.67 6.59 -15.17
N HIS A 307 -9.79 5.92 -14.43
CA HIS A 307 -10.23 4.99 -13.38
C HIS A 307 -11.07 5.71 -12.31
N HIS A 308 -10.65 6.93 -11.93
CA HIS A 308 -11.36 7.74 -10.96
C HIS A 308 -12.75 8.19 -11.46
N GLU A 309 -12.89 8.61 -12.71
CA GLU A 309 -14.21 8.95 -13.31
C GLU A 309 -15.16 7.76 -13.26
N LEU A 310 -14.67 6.56 -13.57
CA LEU A 310 -15.48 5.35 -13.50
C LEU A 310 -15.87 5.01 -12.05
N MET A 311 -15.01 5.26 -11.07
CA MET A 311 -15.35 5.09 -9.65
C MET A 311 -16.46 6.05 -9.23
N LEU A 312 -16.47 7.29 -9.74
CA LEU A 312 -17.58 8.22 -9.53
C LEU A 312 -18.90 7.71 -10.14
N GLU A 313 -18.86 7.05 -11.30
CA GLU A 313 -20.05 6.36 -11.84
C GLU A 313 -20.54 5.25 -10.91
N GLU A 314 -19.62 4.47 -10.32
CA GLU A 314 -19.96 3.45 -9.31
C GLU A 314 -20.64 4.07 -8.09
N ARG A 315 -20.13 5.22 -7.63
CA ARG A 315 -20.70 5.98 -6.52
C ARG A 315 -22.13 6.42 -6.81
N ILE A 316 -22.39 6.95 -8.01
CA ILE A 316 -23.73 7.35 -8.45
C ILE A 316 -24.65 6.13 -8.55
N ALA A 317 -24.17 5.03 -9.12
CA ALA A 317 -24.95 3.80 -9.27
C ALA A 317 -25.35 3.17 -7.92
N ARG A 318 -24.51 3.32 -6.88
CA ARG A 318 -24.80 2.73 -5.57
C ARG A 318 -25.78 3.51 -4.71
N HIS A 319 -26.02 4.79 -5.03
CA HIS A 319 -27.00 5.69 -4.41
C HIS A 319 -27.04 5.53 -2.88
N VAL A 320 -26.12 6.19 -2.17
CA VAL A 320 -26.11 6.15 -0.71
C VAL A 320 -26.98 7.30 -0.20
N SER A 321 -28.22 6.99 0.19
CA SER A 321 -29.15 7.92 0.85
C SER A 321 -28.80 8.16 2.34
N THR A 322 -27.89 7.36 2.89
CA THR A 322 -27.56 7.34 4.31
C THR A 322 -26.19 7.95 4.56
N GLU A 323 -26.08 8.84 5.54
CA GLU A 323 -24.80 9.37 5.99
C GLU A 323 -23.87 8.24 6.43
N ILE A 324 -22.65 8.22 5.89
CA ILE A 324 -21.66 7.19 6.22
C ILE A 324 -20.99 7.59 7.52
N ILE A 325 -21.44 7.01 8.63
CA ILE A 325 -20.83 7.23 9.94
C ILE A 325 -19.54 6.39 10.02
N PRO A 326 -18.37 6.97 10.33
CA PRO A 326 -17.13 6.21 10.49
C PRO A 326 -17.23 5.14 11.59
N PHE A 327 -16.80 3.92 11.27
CA PHE A 327 -16.67 2.84 12.25
C PHE A 327 -15.47 3.10 13.16
N ASP A 328 -15.64 2.81 14.44
CA ASP A 328 -14.57 2.95 15.43
C ASP A 328 -13.62 1.74 15.41
N ALA A 329 -12.58 1.81 14.57
CA ALA A 329 -11.54 0.79 14.46
C ALA A 329 -10.56 0.87 15.64
N SER A 330 -10.99 0.43 16.83
CA SER A 330 -10.15 0.40 18.02
C SER A 330 -10.44 -0.80 18.93
N GLU A 331 -9.39 -1.24 19.63
CA GLU A 331 -9.50 -2.21 20.71
C GLU A 331 -9.64 -1.47 22.06
N LEU A 332 -10.56 -1.93 22.91
CA LEU A 332 -10.74 -1.40 24.26
C LEU A 332 -10.12 -2.35 25.29
N TYR A 333 -9.30 -1.79 26.17
CA TYR A 333 -8.64 -2.50 27.26
C TYR A 333 -8.71 -1.71 28.55
N GLU A 334 -8.51 -2.39 29.67
CA GLU A 334 -8.33 -1.76 30.97
C GLU A 334 -6.95 -2.15 31.52
N PHE A 335 -6.19 -1.14 31.94
CA PHE A 335 -4.86 -1.33 32.51
C PHE A 335 -4.75 -0.61 33.84
N ARG A 336 -3.99 -1.19 34.75
CA ARG A 336 -3.59 -0.53 35.99
C ARG A 336 -2.32 0.29 35.75
N VAL A 337 -2.33 1.55 36.15
CA VAL A 337 -1.15 2.44 36.02
C VAL A 337 -0.10 2.03 37.04
N ASP A 338 1.14 1.86 36.58
CA ASP A 338 2.25 1.44 37.42
C ASP A 338 2.97 2.60 38.14
N LYS A 339 3.97 2.27 38.96
CA LYS A 339 4.75 3.25 39.74
C LYS A 339 5.53 4.26 38.89
N TYR A 340 5.71 4.00 37.60
CA TYR A 340 6.36 4.92 36.66
C TYR A 340 5.34 5.84 35.98
N SER A 341 4.07 5.83 36.42
CA SER A 341 2.95 6.50 35.75
C SER A 341 2.82 6.02 34.29
N THR A 342 2.97 4.71 34.05
CA THR A 342 2.85 4.12 32.72
C THR A 342 1.83 2.99 32.69
N ILE A 343 1.26 2.76 31.51
CA ILE A 343 0.52 1.53 31.18
C ILE A 343 1.36 0.67 30.23
N THR A 344 1.20 -0.65 30.29
CA THR A 344 1.88 -1.56 29.36
C THR A 344 0.87 -2.15 28.37
N TYR A 345 0.94 -1.73 27.10
CA TYR A 345 0.15 -2.28 26.00
C TYR A 345 1.07 -2.99 25.01
N ARG A 346 0.83 -4.29 24.76
CA ARG A 346 1.65 -5.14 23.88
C ARG A 346 3.16 -5.01 24.12
N GLN A 347 3.57 -5.02 25.38
CA GLN A 347 4.97 -4.89 25.83
C GLN A 347 5.61 -3.51 25.60
N ASN A 348 4.87 -2.53 25.11
CA ASN A 348 5.29 -1.12 25.08
C ASN A 348 4.67 -0.36 26.24
N ARG A 349 5.42 0.59 26.79
CA ARG A 349 5.02 1.41 27.92
C ARG A 349 4.61 2.79 27.45
N TYR A 350 3.42 3.23 27.83
CA TYR A 350 2.90 4.55 27.49
C TYR A 350 2.69 5.35 28.78
N SER A 351 3.24 6.56 28.83
CA SER A 351 3.08 7.45 29.98
C SER A 351 1.65 7.94 30.18
N VAL A 352 1.28 8.16 31.43
CA VAL A 352 0.01 8.69 31.91
C VAL A 352 0.31 9.91 32.78
N PRO A 353 -0.50 11.00 32.71
CA PRO A 353 -0.35 12.14 33.59
C PRO A 353 -0.30 11.74 35.07
N GLU A 354 0.46 12.50 35.86
CA GLU A 354 0.57 12.24 37.30
C GLU A 354 -0.77 12.36 38.02
N GLY A 355 -0.91 11.58 39.09
CA GLY A 355 -2.12 11.52 39.91
C GLY A 355 -2.89 10.22 39.76
N HIS A 356 -2.64 9.45 38.70
CA HIS A 356 -3.36 8.22 38.38
C HIS A 356 -2.60 6.93 38.76
N VAL A 357 -1.50 7.02 39.52
CA VAL A 357 -0.68 5.84 39.87
C VAL A 357 -1.49 4.89 40.73
N GLY A 358 -1.59 3.63 40.29
CA GLY A 358 -2.36 2.58 40.97
C GLY A 358 -3.83 2.51 40.58
N GLU A 359 -4.35 3.48 39.84
CA GLU A 359 -5.72 3.51 39.30
C GLU A 359 -5.86 2.64 38.04
N TRP A 360 -7.10 2.28 37.73
CA TRP A 360 -7.46 1.59 36.50
C TRP A 360 -7.91 2.60 35.45
N VAL A 361 -7.28 2.54 34.27
CA VAL A 361 -7.59 3.42 33.15
C VAL A 361 -8.07 2.61 31.95
N LYS A 362 -9.01 3.18 31.19
CA LYS A 362 -9.51 2.60 29.95
C LYS A 362 -8.63 3.05 28.79
N VAL A 363 -8.25 2.12 27.94
CA VAL A 363 -7.33 2.38 26.84
C VAL A 363 -8.00 1.96 25.54
N LYS A 364 -8.09 2.93 24.63
CA LYS A 364 -8.60 2.75 23.28
C LYS A 364 -7.43 2.76 22.30
N ALA A 365 -7.10 1.59 21.78
CA ALA A 365 -5.96 1.38 20.88
C ALA A 365 -6.43 1.24 19.43
N SER A 366 -6.28 2.30 18.65
CA SER A 366 -6.49 2.32 17.19
C SER A 366 -5.20 1.93 16.46
N ALA A 367 -5.22 1.85 15.11
CA ALA A 367 -4.03 1.47 14.33
C ALA A 367 -2.87 2.47 14.46
N GLU A 368 -3.18 3.76 14.62
CA GLU A 368 -2.19 4.85 14.68
C GLU A 368 -2.01 5.47 16.07
N LYS A 369 -3.03 5.39 16.92
CA LYS A 369 -3.10 6.14 18.17
C LYS A 369 -3.55 5.27 19.34
N ILE A 370 -3.09 5.63 20.53
CA ILE A 370 -3.56 5.10 21.80
C ILE A 370 -4.12 6.25 22.61
N LEU A 371 -5.40 6.16 22.96
CA LEU A 371 -6.10 7.11 23.81
C LEU A 371 -6.29 6.48 25.18
N ILE A 372 -5.94 7.21 26.23
CA ILE A 372 -6.06 6.76 27.62
C ILE A 372 -7.13 7.62 28.29
N PHE A 373 -8.08 6.96 28.93
CA PHE A 373 -9.23 7.57 29.59
C PHE A 373 -9.24 7.23 31.08
N SER A 374 -9.50 8.24 31.90
CA SER A 374 -9.87 8.09 33.31
C SER A 374 -11.19 8.80 33.54
N GLU A 375 -12.11 8.16 34.26
CA GLU A 375 -13.45 8.71 34.58
C GLU A 375 -14.19 9.34 33.37
N ASN A 376 -14.06 8.71 32.19
CA ASN A 376 -14.60 9.16 30.89
C ASN A 376 -13.96 10.41 30.26
N ALA A 377 -12.93 10.99 30.87
CA ALA A 377 -12.12 12.04 30.27
C ALA A 377 -10.86 11.46 29.59
N CYS A 378 -10.54 11.95 28.39
CA CYS A 378 -9.29 11.58 27.72
C CYS A 378 -8.12 12.31 28.39
N ILE A 379 -7.28 11.56 29.11
CA ILE A 379 -6.16 12.10 29.89
C ILE A 379 -4.84 12.11 29.10
N ALA A 380 -4.67 11.20 28.15
CA ALA A 380 -3.47 11.15 27.32
C ALA A 380 -3.75 10.60 25.92
N THR A 381 -2.96 11.06 24.95
CA THR A 381 -2.98 10.60 23.56
C THR A 381 -1.54 10.34 23.12
N HIS A 382 -1.28 9.12 22.65
CA HIS A 382 0.03 8.70 22.14
C HIS A 382 -0.07 8.20 20.71
N LYS A 383 1.01 8.37 19.94
CA LYS A 383 1.20 7.61 18.70
C LYS A 383 1.46 6.15 19.06
N ARG A 384 0.75 5.23 18.42
CA ARG A 384 0.93 3.79 18.64
C ARG A 384 2.28 3.34 18.10
N SER A 385 3.03 2.59 18.90
CA SER A 385 4.21 1.87 18.45
C SER A 385 3.90 0.40 18.23
N TRP A 386 4.36 -0.12 17.09
CA TRP A 386 4.27 -1.53 16.71
C TRP A 386 5.54 -2.33 17.05
N GLN A 387 6.54 -1.67 17.62
CA GLN A 387 7.74 -2.32 18.15
C GLN A 387 7.45 -3.02 19.49
N ILE A 388 8.49 -3.50 20.17
CA ILE A 388 8.39 -4.21 21.44
C ILE A 388 9.37 -3.56 22.43
N HIS A 389 9.00 -3.54 23.72
CA HIS A 389 9.82 -3.02 24.82
C HIS A 389 10.18 -1.54 24.71
N GLN A 390 9.41 -0.76 23.96
CA GLN A 390 9.63 0.68 23.86
C GLN A 390 8.95 1.41 25.02
N TRP A 391 9.63 2.42 25.55
CA TRP A 391 9.06 3.39 26.47
C TRP A 391 8.66 4.62 25.65
N ILE A 392 7.42 5.07 25.80
CA ILE A 392 6.85 6.19 25.05
C ILE A 392 6.33 7.17 26.09
N MET A 393 7.17 8.16 26.37
CA MET A 393 7.00 9.06 27.51
C MET A 393 6.84 10.50 27.04
N ASP A 394 5.76 11.14 27.49
CA ASP A 394 5.57 12.57 27.33
C ASP A 394 6.13 13.29 28.56
N ILE A 395 7.04 14.24 28.34
CA ILE A 395 7.63 15.06 29.39
C ILE A 395 6.58 15.84 30.17
N TYR A 396 5.49 16.27 29.52
CA TYR A 396 4.42 17.03 30.16
C TYR A 396 3.57 16.23 31.14
N HIS A 397 3.72 14.89 31.14
CA HIS A 397 3.09 14.00 32.11
C HIS A 397 3.83 13.94 33.44
N TYR A 398 5.04 14.52 33.58
CA TYR A 398 5.89 14.37 34.77
C TYR A 398 6.34 15.71 35.40
N LEU A 399 5.69 16.83 35.07
CA LEU A 399 6.07 18.16 35.53
C LEU A 399 6.10 18.33 37.06
N ARG A 400 5.06 17.87 37.79
CA ARG A 400 4.99 17.99 39.26
C ARG A 400 6.01 17.06 39.95
N THR A 401 6.32 15.94 39.32
CA THR A 401 7.35 15.02 39.81
C THR A 401 8.73 15.64 39.64
N PHE A 402 9.01 16.31 38.51
CA PHE A 402 10.25 17.03 38.30
C PHE A 402 10.40 18.24 39.23
N GLU A 403 9.32 18.93 39.62
CA GLU A 403 9.39 19.98 40.65
C GLU A 403 9.96 19.46 41.98
N LYS A 404 9.58 18.24 42.38
CA LYS A 404 10.05 17.58 43.60
C LYS A 404 11.42 16.92 43.43
N LYS A 405 11.71 16.38 42.25
CA LYS A 405 12.92 15.61 41.93
C LYS A 405 13.66 16.23 40.75
N LYS A 406 14.16 17.46 40.93
CA LYS A 406 14.73 18.29 39.87
C LYS A 406 15.86 17.59 39.12
N GLY A 407 16.83 17.04 39.86
CA GLY A 407 18.01 16.35 39.29
C GLY A 407 17.71 15.07 38.49
N ALA A 408 16.46 14.59 38.50
CA ALA A 408 16.07 13.47 37.65
C ALA A 408 15.80 13.89 36.19
N LEU A 409 15.62 15.19 35.91
CA LEU A 409 15.28 15.69 34.58
C LEU A 409 16.40 15.43 33.56
N ALA A 410 17.65 15.76 33.92
CA ALA A 410 18.81 15.67 33.03
C ALA A 410 19.04 14.26 32.44
N GLN A 411 18.79 13.21 33.23
CA GLN A 411 18.96 11.80 32.83
C GLN A 411 17.64 11.10 32.50
N SER A 412 16.53 11.85 32.41
CA SER A 412 15.21 11.25 32.16
C SER A 412 15.05 10.77 30.72
N GLU A 413 14.40 9.62 30.57
CA GLU A 413 13.98 9.12 29.26
C GLU A 413 12.97 10.06 28.58
N CYS A 414 12.14 10.75 29.37
CA CYS A 414 11.23 11.80 28.89
C CYS A 414 11.96 12.94 28.17
N LEU A 415 13.09 13.42 28.71
CA LEU A 415 13.87 14.48 28.08
C LEU A 415 14.58 13.97 26.81
N SER A 416 15.06 12.72 26.80
CA SER A 416 15.64 12.09 25.61
C SER A 416 14.63 12.00 24.45
N GLN A 417 13.37 11.69 24.77
CA GLN A 417 12.28 11.56 23.80
C GLN A 417 11.58 12.89 23.47
N ALA A 418 11.85 13.96 24.21
CA ALA A 418 11.28 15.28 23.96
C ALA A 418 11.60 15.78 22.53
N PRO A 419 10.76 16.66 21.96
CA PRO A 419 11.03 17.29 20.67
C PRO A 419 12.45 17.87 20.57
N THR A 420 13.08 17.73 19.41
CA THR A 420 14.48 18.19 19.17
C THR A 420 14.67 19.66 19.52
N LYS A 421 13.67 20.50 19.26
CA LYS A 421 13.63 21.93 19.64
C LYS A 421 13.77 22.12 21.16
N ILE A 422 12.99 21.37 21.96
CA ILE A 422 13.02 21.43 23.43
C ILE A 422 14.35 20.89 23.98
N LYS A 423 14.90 19.84 23.36
CA LYS A 423 16.21 19.28 23.73
C LYS A 423 17.36 20.27 23.51
N LYS A 424 17.34 20.99 22.38
CA LYS A 424 18.33 22.05 22.09
C LYS A 424 18.22 23.18 23.11
N LEU A 425 17.00 23.67 23.34
CA LEU A 425 16.67 24.65 24.37
C LEU A 425 17.29 24.30 25.73
N TYR A 426 17.08 23.07 26.21
CA TYR A 426 17.65 22.60 27.47
C TYR A 426 19.18 22.60 27.46
N LYS A 427 19.79 22.09 26.40
CA LYS A 427 21.25 21.98 26.26
C LYS A 427 21.94 23.34 26.16
N ASP A 428 21.32 24.30 25.48
CA ASP A 428 21.93 25.57 25.14
C ASP A 428 21.79 26.58 26.31
N TYR A 429 20.67 26.54 27.06
CA TYR A 429 20.32 27.59 28.02
C TYR A 429 20.07 27.12 29.46
N TYR A 430 19.83 25.82 29.70
CA TYR A 430 19.30 25.35 30.98
C TYR A 430 20.09 24.22 31.66
N ILE A 431 21.29 23.90 31.16
CA ILE A 431 22.19 22.97 31.85
C ILE A 431 22.57 23.56 33.22
N GLY A 432 22.16 22.90 34.30
CA GLY A 432 22.37 23.35 35.68
C GLY A 432 21.24 24.20 36.28
N ASN A 433 20.32 24.74 35.45
CA ASN A 433 19.16 25.54 35.86
C ASN A 433 17.83 24.84 35.55
N GLU A 434 17.65 23.63 36.13
CA GLU A 434 16.47 22.79 35.87
C GLU A 434 15.16 23.42 36.36
N ARG A 435 15.20 24.30 37.36
CA ARG A 435 14.03 25.00 37.89
C ARG A 435 13.40 25.90 36.83
N ASP A 436 14.22 26.73 36.21
CA ASP A 436 13.79 27.75 35.25
C ASP A 436 13.31 27.09 33.94
N PHE A 437 13.83 25.92 33.63
CA PHE A 437 13.35 25.10 32.52
C PHE A 437 11.99 24.46 32.79
N LEU A 438 11.73 24.01 34.02
CA LEU A 438 10.40 23.47 34.38
C LEU A 438 9.32 24.54 34.32
N GLU A 439 9.63 25.76 34.74
CA GLU A 439 8.72 26.91 34.59
C GLU A 439 8.40 27.18 33.11
N LEU A 440 9.40 27.12 32.24
CA LEU A 440 9.20 27.23 30.80
C LEU A 440 8.34 26.08 30.24
N LEU A 441 8.53 24.84 30.70
CA LEU A 441 7.73 23.70 30.27
C LEU A 441 6.27 23.80 30.72
N ILE A 442 6.00 24.29 31.92
CA ILE A 442 4.65 24.57 32.41
C ILE A 442 3.99 25.63 31.52
N TYR A 443 4.69 26.72 31.24
CA TYR A 443 4.24 27.77 30.34
C TYR A 443 3.92 27.23 28.93
N LEU A 444 4.77 26.35 28.39
CA LEU A 444 4.56 25.72 27.08
C LEU A 444 3.33 24.80 27.07
N LYS A 445 3.08 24.07 28.16
CA LYS A 445 1.90 23.20 28.30
C LYS A 445 0.60 24.00 28.29
N GLU A 446 0.58 25.15 28.98
CA GLU A 446 -0.60 26.01 29.09
C GLU A 446 -0.89 26.78 27.80
N ASN A 447 0.14 27.34 27.17
CA ASN A 447 -0.02 28.26 26.03
C ASN A 447 0.13 27.61 24.65
N LYS A 448 0.57 26.35 24.57
CA LYS A 448 0.75 25.54 23.33
C LYS A 448 1.51 26.25 22.19
N ASN A 449 2.32 27.27 22.49
CA ASN A 449 2.94 28.14 21.49
C ASN A 449 4.47 28.05 21.54
N LEU A 450 5.01 26.90 21.11
CA LEU A 450 6.45 26.68 21.02
C LEU A 450 7.15 27.67 20.08
N GLU A 451 6.46 28.10 19.00
CA GLU A 451 7.03 29.03 18.02
C GLU A 451 7.24 30.43 18.57
N LYS A 452 6.33 30.93 19.43
CA LYS A 452 6.49 32.23 20.09
C LYS A 452 7.66 32.24 21.06
N VAL A 453 7.84 31.14 21.80
CA VAL A 453 8.97 30.96 22.70
C VAL A 453 10.29 30.97 21.92
N LEU A 454 10.36 30.28 20.78
CA LEU A 454 11.55 30.29 19.92
C LEU A 454 11.80 31.67 19.30
N ALA A 455 10.76 32.37 18.84
CA ALA A 455 10.89 33.74 18.32
C ALA A 455 11.36 34.73 19.39
N ALA A 456 10.87 34.60 20.63
CA ALA A 456 11.32 35.39 21.77
C ALA A 456 12.82 35.15 22.07
N ILE A 457 13.28 33.90 21.96
CA ILE A 457 14.70 33.55 22.14
C ILE A 457 15.55 34.14 21.01
N GLU A 458 15.14 34.03 19.74
CA GLU A 458 15.84 34.67 18.62
C GLU A 458 15.90 36.20 18.75
N GLN A 459 14.85 36.83 19.29
CA GLN A 459 14.84 38.27 19.56
C GLN A 459 15.80 38.66 20.69
N LEU A 460 15.91 37.83 21.73
CA LEU A 460 16.86 38.05 22.82
C LEU A 460 18.31 37.81 22.38
N GLU A 461 18.56 36.80 21.54
CA GLU A 461 19.89 36.51 20.97
C GLU A 461 20.42 37.66 20.10
N LYS A 462 19.54 38.42 19.42
CA LYS A 462 19.92 39.60 18.65
C LYS A 462 20.45 40.75 19.51
N ASN A 463 20.20 40.74 20.81
CA ASN A 463 20.64 41.78 21.75
C ASN A 463 21.70 41.22 22.73
N PRO A 464 23.00 41.32 22.40
CA PRO A 464 24.08 40.70 23.18
C PRO A 464 24.27 41.27 24.60
N MET A 465 23.59 42.38 24.95
CA MET A 465 23.60 42.95 26.31
C MET A 465 22.56 42.33 27.25
N VAL A 466 21.63 41.51 26.77
CA VAL A 466 20.52 40.98 27.59
C VAL A 466 20.77 39.52 27.95
N GLN A 467 20.96 39.24 29.24
CA GLN A 467 20.96 37.85 29.72
C GLN A 467 19.61 37.19 29.45
N ILE A 468 19.63 36.04 28.79
CA ILE A 468 18.47 35.21 28.47
C ILE A 468 18.01 34.53 29.77
N THR A 469 16.89 34.99 30.32
CA THR A 469 16.25 34.40 31.51
C THR A 469 14.84 33.95 31.16
N THR A 470 14.33 32.91 31.85
CA THR A 470 12.99 32.38 31.60
C THR A 470 11.90 33.45 31.73
N GLU A 471 12.01 34.34 32.70
CA GLU A 471 11.07 35.45 32.89
C GLU A 471 10.98 36.37 31.65
N LYS A 472 12.12 36.67 31.02
CA LYS A 472 12.17 37.52 29.81
C LYS A 472 11.62 36.80 28.58
N ILE A 473 11.88 35.49 28.47
CA ILE A 473 11.33 34.66 27.41
C ILE A 473 9.80 34.61 27.53
N ILE A 474 9.28 34.34 28.74
CA ILE A 474 7.84 34.32 29.02
C ILE A 474 7.22 35.70 28.77
N PHE A 475 7.89 36.79 29.20
CA PHE A 475 7.42 38.16 28.96
C PHE A 475 7.28 38.48 27.47
N LEU A 476 8.32 38.20 26.67
CA LEU A 476 8.28 38.44 25.23
C LEU A 476 7.31 37.50 24.50
N ALA A 477 7.19 36.24 24.94
CA ALA A 477 6.22 35.30 24.36
C ALA A 477 4.75 35.69 24.65
N ASN A 478 4.50 36.32 25.81
CA ASN A 478 3.18 36.85 26.19
C ASN A 478 2.86 38.19 25.54
N GLN A 479 3.87 38.97 25.12
CA GLN A 479 3.67 40.10 24.23
C GLN A 479 3.33 39.58 22.83
N GLY A 480 2.07 39.19 22.64
CA GLY A 480 1.49 39.05 21.31
C GLY A 480 1.69 40.35 20.52
N GLU A 481 1.92 40.20 19.21
CA GLU A 481 2.18 41.23 18.19
C GLU A 481 1.93 42.66 18.69
N TYR A 482 2.97 43.50 18.66
CA TYR A 482 2.76 44.92 18.47
C TYR A 482 1.84 45.05 17.25
N ILE A 483 0.54 45.24 17.51
CA ILE A 483 -0.32 45.93 16.57
C ILE A 483 0.46 47.23 16.35
N HIS A 484 1.06 47.37 15.17
CA HIS A 484 1.27 48.68 14.61
C HIS A 484 -0.13 49.30 14.58
N LYS A 485 -0.56 49.88 15.71
CA LYS A 485 -1.42 51.04 15.66
C LYS A 485 -0.52 52.02 14.95
N THR A 486 -0.70 52.11 13.63
CA THR A 486 -0.62 53.40 12.97
C THR A 486 -1.31 54.38 13.90
N VAL A 487 -0.52 55.10 14.69
CA VAL A 487 -0.98 56.25 15.44
C VAL A 487 -1.28 57.28 14.37
N HIS A 488 -2.46 57.16 13.80
CA HIS A 488 -3.16 58.23 13.11
C HIS A 488 -4.40 58.58 13.92
N SER A 489 -4.16 59.05 15.14
CA SER A 489 -4.75 60.31 15.56
C SER A 489 -3.71 61.06 16.40
N LYS A 490 -3.43 62.31 16.02
CA LYS A 490 -2.72 63.27 16.88
C LYS A 490 -3.60 63.47 18.13
N ASN A 491 -3.29 62.80 19.22
CA ASN A 491 -3.92 63.07 20.51
C ASN A 491 -3.06 64.11 21.24
N GLU A 492 -3.67 65.12 21.85
CA GLU A 492 -2.99 66.19 22.62
C GLU A 492 -1.94 65.67 23.61
N VAL A 493 -2.17 64.46 24.15
CA VAL A 493 -1.25 63.81 25.10
C VAL A 493 0.10 63.45 24.45
N THR A 494 0.13 63.05 23.17
CA THR A 494 1.39 62.69 22.50
C THR A 494 2.18 63.93 22.09
N THR A 495 1.50 65.01 21.73
CA THR A 495 2.14 66.33 21.51
C THR A 495 2.71 66.89 22.81
N GLN A 496 1.98 66.81 23.92
CA GLN A 496 2.46 67.26 25.23
C GLN A 496 3.67 66.44 25.71
N SER A 497 3.67 65.14 25.45
CA SER A 497 4.79 64.25 25.81
C SER A 497 6.05 64.54 24.99
N LEU A 498 5.89 64.87 23.70
CA LEU A 498 7.00 65.27 22.81
C LEU A 498 7.55 66.65 23.17
N GLU A 499 6.70 67.61 23.55
CA GLU A 499 7.13 68.90 24.06
C GLU A 499 7.87 68.78 25.40
N ASN A 500 7.39 67.92 26.29
CA ASN A 500 8.09 67.67 27.55
C ASN A 500 9.44 67.00 27.33
N LEU A 501 9.54 66.04 26.39
CA LEU A 501 10.81 65.44 26.04
C LEU A 501 11.75 66.44 25.39
N SER A 502 11.29 67.28 24.45
CA SER A 502 12.14 68.30 23.81
C SER A 502 12.62 69.37 24.80
N ALA A 503 11.78 69.77 25.76
CA ALA A 503 12.15 70.66 26.84
C ALA A 503 13.23 70.05 27.75
N ILE A 504 13.13 68.75 28.05
CA ILE A 504 14.15 68.01 28.81
C ILE A 504 15.46 67.93 27.99
N THR A 505 15.41 67.61 26.70
CA THR A 505 16.62 67.57 25.86
C THR A 505 17.30 68.93 25.76
N ALA A 506 16.52 70.01 25.63
CA ALA A 506 17.04 71.39 25.62
C ALA A 506 17.69 71.80 26.97
N LEU A 507 17.17 71.30 28.09
CA LEU A 507 17.77 71.48 29.41
C LEU A 507 19.12 70.75 29.54
N PHE A 508 19.29 69.61 28.88
CA PHE A 508 20.55 68.84 28.91
C PHE A 508 21.58 69.26 27.85
N GLU A 509 21.16 69.87 26.74
CA GLU A 509 22.07 70.31 25.67
C GLU A 509 22.62 71.73 25.85
N THR A 510 22.09 72.53 26.78
CA THR A 510 22.56 73.89 27.06
C THR A 510 23.55 73.96 28.23
N LYS A 511 24.75 73.37 28.07
CA LYS A 511 26.01 73.88 28.68
C LYS A 511 27.25 73.11 28.17
N LYS A 512 27.60 73.37 26.91
CA LYS A 512 29.00 73.36 26.44
C LYS A 512 29.29 74.65 25.67
N THR A 513 29.28 75.76 26.39
CA THR A 513 30.13 76.92 26.10
C THR A 513 31.25 76.85 27.14
N GLY A 514 32.52 76.64 26.80
CA GLY A 514 33.27 77.38 25.80
C GLY A 514 33.73 78.70 26.42
N VAL A 515 34.75 78.65 27.29
CA VAL A 515 35.55 79.83 27.65
C VAL A 515 36.99 79.52 27.28
N LEU A 516 37.42 80.14 26.19
CA LEU A 516 38.82 80.40 25.84
C LEU A 516 39.27 81.62 26.64
N HIS A 517 40.24 81.44 27.53
CA HIS A 517 41.54 82.14 27.50
C HIS A 517 42.47 81.55 28.56
#